data_AF-A0A803MTU6-F1
#
_entry.id   AF-A0A803MTU6-F1
#
_cell.length_a   1.000
_cell.length_b   1.000
_cell.length_c   1.000
_cell.angle_alpha   90.00
_cell.angle_beta   90.00
_cell.angle_gamma   90.00
#
_symmetry.space_group_name_H-M   'P 1'
#
loop_
_entity.id
_entity.type
_entity.pdbx_description
1 polymer ?
#
loop_
_entity_poly.entity_id
_entity_poly.type
_entity_poly.pdbx_seq_one_letter_code
_entity_poly.pdbx_strand_id
1 'polypeptide(L)'
;MWTCVADQDQKELDVKEVLCKILECKGSTLEQAQSQLREKLAGERYLLVLDDVWTEDRFQWRDLVKYLVGGLKGSWIMVTTRSHKTATIVDGEVYELQGLSKEYSWSLFEQSAFSSDELSNPPTS
;
A
#
# COMPACT_ATOMS: atom_id res chain seq x y z
N MET A 1 -11.93 -8.03 -0.90
CA MET A 1 -10.96 -7.85 0.21
C MET A 1 -10.08 -6.64 -0.05
N TRP A 2 -9.81 -5.83 0.98
CA TRP A 2 -8.83 -4.71 0.95
C TRP A 2 -7.88 -4.85 2.14
N THR A 3 -6.57 -4.75 1.91
CA THR A 3 -5.57 -4.71 2.98
C THR A 3 -4.39 -3.83 2.58
N CYS A 4 -3.76 -3.22 3.59
CA CYS A 4 -2.60 -2.34 3.45
C CYS A 4 -1.41 -2.97 4.16
N VAL A 5 -0.27 -3.06 3.48
CA VAL A 5 0.97 -3.58 4.05
C VAL A 5 2.07 -2.55 3.85
N ALA A 6 2.62 -2.04 4.96
CA ALA A 6 3.79 -1.16 4.94
C ALA A 6 5.10 -1.96 5.06
N ASP A 7 6.07 -1.61 4.23
CA ASP A 7 7.46 -2.10 4.28
C ASP A 7 8.22 -1.32 5.37
N GLN A 8 8.45 -1.95 6.52
CA GLN A 8 9.00 -1.26 7.71
C GLN A 8 10.53 -1.22 7.72
N ASP A 9 11.18 -2.12 6.99
CA ASP A 9 12.63 -2.24 6.99
C ASP A 9 13.18 -1.90 5.60
N GLN A 10 13.77 -0.70 5.50
CA GLN A 10 14.31 -0.06 4.27
C GLN A 10 15.45 -0.83 3.56
N LYS A 11 15.65 -2.11 3.85
CA LYS A 11 16.76 -2.91 3.33
C LYS A 11 16.30 -4.06 2.45
N GLU A 12 15.25 -4.80 2.79
CA GLU A 12 14.75 -5.94 2.01
C GLU A 12 13.28 -6.22 2.32
N LEU A 13 12.51 -6.59 1.29
CA LEU A 13 11.10 -6.97 1.44
C LEU A 13 11.01 -8.37 2.01
N ASP A 14 10.61 -8.49 3.28
CA ASP A 14 10.31 -9.79 3.89
C ASP A 14 8.96 -10.31 3.37
N VAL A 15 9.04 -11.17 2.35
CA VAL A 15 7.88 -11.82 1.74
C VAL A 15 7.04 -12.54 2.80
N LYS A 16 7.66 -13.23 3.76
CA LYS A 16 6.94 -13.96 4.79
C LYS A 16 6.16 -13.00 5.67
N GLU A 17 6.79 -11.90 6.07
CA GLU A 17 6.14 -10.87 6.88
C GLU A 17 4.94 -10.25 6.15
N VAL A 18 5.09 -9.90 4.86
CA VAL A 18 4.00 -9.37 4.04
C VAL A 18 2.83 -10.36 3.97
N LEU A 19 3.10 -11.64 3.71
CA LEU A 19 2.07 -12.68 3.67
C LEU A 19 1.38 -12.83 5.03
N CYS A 20 2.15 -12.79 6.12
CA CYS A 20 1.61 -12.87 7.47
C CYS A 20 0.76 -11.66 7.83
N LYS A 21 1.14 -10.45 7.40
CA LYS A 21 0.33 -9.22 7.57
C LYS A 21 -1.01 -9.32 6.83
N ILE A 22 -1.03 -9.90 5.62
CA ILE A 22 -2.29 -10.10 4.85
C ILE A 22 -3.20 -11.17 5.48
N LEU A 23 -2.59 -12.19 6.10
CA LEU A 23 -3.30 -13.32 6.68
C LEU A 23 -3.62 -13.17 8.17
N GLU A 24 -3.01 -12.20 8.84
CA GLU A 24 -3.01 -12.05 10.30
C GLU A 24 -2.50 -13.31 11.04
N CYS A 25 -1.64 -14.11 10.39
CA CYS A 25 -1.13 -15.35 10.96
C CYS A 25 0.17 -15.12 11.75
N LYS A 26 0.28 -15.74 12.95
CA LYS A 26 1.51 -15.73 13.76
C LYS A 26 2.16 -17.12 13.73
N GLY A 27 3.47 -17.17 13.47
CA GLY A 27 4.28 -18.40 13.60
C GLY A 27 4.17 -19.40 12.44
N SER A 28 3.49 -19.08 11.36
CA SER A 28 3.42 -19.93 10.15
C SER A 28 4.78 -20.01 9.44
N THR A 29 5.04 -21.11 8.75
CA THR A 29 6.14 -21.16 7.75
C THR A 29 5.75 -20.36 6.50
N LEU A 30 6.73 -20.07 5.65
CA LEU A 30 6.47 -19.36 4.40
C LEU A 30 5.49 -20.14 3.50
N GLU A 31 5.65 -21.46 3.44
CA GLU A 31 4.82 -22.37 2.63
C GLU A 31 3.39 -22.42 3.16
N GLN A 32 3.22 -22.42 4.49
CA GLN A 32 1.90 -22.38 5.13
C GLN A 32 1.18 -21.06 4.85
N ALA A 33 1.89 -19.93 5.03
CA ALA A 33 1.35 -18.61 4.72
C ALA A 33 1.00 -18.51 3.23
N GLN A 34 1.84 -19.03 2.34
CA GLN A 34 1.54 -19.09 0.91
C GLN A 34 0.27 -19.88 0.61
N SER A 35 0.12 -21.08 1.15
CA SER A 35 -1.05 -21.94 0.88
C SER A 35 -2.34 -21.26 1.33
N GLN A 36 -2.33 -20.72 2.55
CA GLN A 36 -3.48 -20.00 3.11
C GLN A 36 -3.83 -18.76 2.30
N LEU A 37 -2.83 -17.99 1.84
CA LEU A 37 -3.10 -16.82 1.01
C LEU A 37 -3.72 -17.22 -0.31
N ARG A 38 -3.18 -18.26 -0.97
CA ARG A 38 -3.73 -18.74 -2.24
C ARG A 38 -5.17 -19.19 -2.09
N GLU A 39 -5.50 -19.92 -1.03
CA GLU A 39 -6.89 -20.31 -0.73
C GLU A 39 -7.78 -19.09 -0.49
N LYS A 40 -7.30 -18.10 0.26
CA LYS A 40 -8.03 -16.85 0.56
C LYS A 40 -8.27 -15.98 -0.66
N LEU A 41 -7.35 -15.99 -1.63
CA LEU A 41 -7.46 -15.21 -2.87
C LEU A 41 -8.17 -15.98 -4.00
N ALA A 42 -8.16 -17.31 -3.95
CA ALA A 42 -8.76 -18.15 -4.98
C ALA A 42 -10.27 -17.92 -5.07
N GLY A 43 -10.76 -17.63 -6.26
CA GLY A 43 -12.19 -17.38 -6.49
C GLY A 43 -12.69 -16.03 -5.94
N GLU A 44 -11.80 -15.19 -5.41
CA GLU A 44 -12.15 -13.88 -4.87
C GLU A 44 -11.65 -12.74 -5.78
N ARG A 45 -12.38 -11.63 -5.74
CA ARG A 45 -11.93 -10.35 -6.31
C ARG A 45 -11.34 -9.50 -5.19
N TYR A 46 -10.09 -9.06 -5.35
CA TYR A 46 -9.38 -8.31 -4.32
C TYR A 46 -8.68 -7.07 -4.85
N LEU A 47 -8.43 -6.14 -3.94
CA LEU A 47 -7.54 -5.02 -4.14
C LEU A 47 -6.54 -5.01 -2.99
N LEU A 48 -5.28 -5.28 -3.30
CA LEU A 48 -4.19 -5.32 -2.33
C LEU A 48 -3.36 -4.06 -2.48
N VAL A 49 -3.10 -3.35 -1.38
CA VAL A 49 -2.23 -2.18 -1.38
C VAL A 49 -0.96 -2.49 -0.59
N LEU A 50 0.16 -2.40 -1.28
CA LEU A 50 1.48 -2.44 -0.68
C LEU A 50 1.95 -0.99 -0.58
N ASP A 51 1.90 -0.45 0.63
CA ASP A 51 2.15 0.96 0.90
C ASP A 51 3.62 1.19 1.27
N ASP A 52 4.21 2.27 0.77
CA ASP A 52 5.59 2.70 1.04
C ASP A 52 6.64 1.59 0.82
N VAL A 53 6.60 0.91 -0.33
CA VAL A 53 7.58 -0.15 -0.67
C VAL A 53 8.94 0.46 -1.04
N TRP A 54 10.03 -0.09 -0.48
CA TRP A 54 11.39 0.42 -0.70
C TRP A 54 12.33 -0.54 -1.44
N THR A 55 11.91 -1.78 -1.68
CA THR A 55 12.77 -2.79 -2.33
C THR A 55 13.14 -2.42 -3.76
N GLU A 56 14.44 -2.46 -4.05
CA GLU A 56 15.01 -2.24 -5.39
C GLU A 56 15.57 -3.53 -6.02
N ASP A 57 15.24 -4.68 -5.44
CA ASP A 57 15.55 -6.00 -5.99
C ASP A 57 14.36 -6.55 -6.77
N ARG A 58 14.52 -6.65 -8.09
CA ARG A 58 13.52 -7.20 -9.01
C ARG A 58 13.21 -8.68 -8.73
N PHE A 59 14.17 -9.46 -8.25
CA PHE A 59 13.94 -10.87 -7.95
C PHE A 59 13.07 -11.03 -6.71
N GLN A 60 13.33 -10.25 -5.65
CA GLN A 60 12.49 -10.22 -4.44
C GLN A 60 11.05 -9.79 -4.78
N TRP A 61 10.89 -8.73 -5.59
CA TRP A 61 9.57 -8.29 -6.06
C TRP A 61 8.84 -9.39 -6.83
N ARG A 62 9.52 -10.03 -7.78
CA ARG A 62 8.93 -11.11 -8.58
C ARG A 62 8.54 -12.30 -7.71
N ASP A 63 9.34 -12.62 -6.70
CA ASP A 63 9.02 -13.70 -5.77
C ASP A 63 7.81 -13.37 -4.91
N LEU A 64 7.67 -12.14 -4.41
CA LEU A 64 6.45 -11.69 -3.73
C LEU A 64 5.22 -11.85 -4.62
N VAL A 65 5.25 -11.29 -5.84
CA VAL A 65 4.10 -11.26 -6.75
C VAL A 65 3.60 -12.66 -7.08
N LYS A 66 4.50 -13.66 -7.20
CA LYS A 66 4.11 -15.07 -7.42
C LYS A 66 3.19 -15.63 -6.32
N TYR A 67 3.24 -15.08 -5.11
CA TYR A 67 2.37 -15.49 -4.01
C TYR A 67 1.06 -14.71 -3.98
N LEU A 68 1.05 -13.49 -4.54
CA LEU A 68 -0.09 -12.59 -4.55
C LEU A 68 -1.00 -12.77 -5.77
N VAL A 69 -0.59 -13.51 -6.79
CA VAL A 69 -1.40 -13.80 -8.00
C VAL A 69 -2.28 -15.05 -7.80
N GLY A 70 -3.54 -14.96 -8.24
CA GLY A 70 -4.47 -16.11 -8.17
C GLY A 70 -5.96 -15.78 -8.05
N GLY A 71 -6.35 -14.50 -8.02
CA GLY A 71 -7.76 -14.10 -7.91
C GLY A 71 -8.52 -14.08 -9.23
N LEU A 72 -9.80 -13.71 -9.12
CA LEU A 72 -10.68 -13.48 -10.26
C LEU A 72 -10.25 -12.28 -11.11
N LYS A 73 -10.73 -12.24 -12.36
CA LYS A 73 -10.56 -11.09 -13.25
C LYS A 73 -11.07 -9.82 -12.58
N GLY A 74 -10.27 -8.75 -12.63
CA GLY A 74 -10.57 -7.49 -11.97
C GLY A 74 -10.02 -7.36 -10.54
N SER A 75 -9.20 -8.32 -10.10
CA SER A 75 -8.32 -8.15 -8.94
C SER A 75 -7.12 -7.26 -9.29
N TRP A 76 -6.69 -6.45 -8.33
CA TRP A 76 -5.64 -5.44 -8.50
C TRP A 76 -4.65 -5.50 -7.34
N ILE A 77 -3.38 -5.23 -7.65
CA ILE A 77 -2.32 -4.98 -6.67
C ILE A 77 -1.84 -3.56 -6.95
N MET A 78 -1.99 -2.67 -5.98
CA MET A 78 -1.50 -1.30 -6.04
C MET A 78 -0.27 -1.19 -5.15
N VAL A 79 0.76 -0.54 -5.67
CA VAL A 79 1.99 -0.27 -4.93
C VAL A 79 2.16 1.23 -4.81
N THR A 80 2.44 1.72 -3.62
CA THR A 80 2.91 3.10 -3.41
C THR A 80 4.39 3.04 -3.02
N THR A 81 5.19 3.98 -3.53
CA THR A 81 6.61 4.07 -3.23
C THR A 81 7.08 5.50 -3.42
N ARG A 82 8.14 5.89 -2.70
CA ARG A 82 8.84 7.16 -2.88
C ARG A 82 10.02 7.05 -3.86
N SER A 83 10.42 5.83 -4.22
CA SER A 83 11.54 5.58 -5.14
C SER A 83 11.04 5.35 -6.56
N HIS A 84 11.43 6.23 -7.47
CA HIS A 84 11.19 6.02 -8.90
C HIS A 84 11.83 4.72 -9.40
N LYS A 85 12.98 4.32 -8.84
CA LYS A 85 13.64 3.07 -9.18
C LYS A 85 12.80 1.86 -8.76
N THR A 86 12.26 1.85 -7.55
CA THR A 86 11.29 0.82 -7.12
C THR A 86 10.06 0.80 -8.03
N ALA A 87 9.52 1.96 -8.42
CA ALA A 87 8.38 2.02 -9.35
C ALA A 87 8.68 1.35 -10.70
N THR A 88 9.89 1.51 -11.25
CA THR A 88 10.29 0.84 -12.51
C THR A 88 10.57 -0.66 -12.37
N ILE A 89 10.74 -1.15 -11.14
CA ILE A 89 10.93 -2.58 -10.86
C ILE A 89 9.58 -3.29 -10.78
N VAL A 90 8.55 -2.59 -10.33
CA VAL A 90 7.17 -3.07 -10.34
C VAL A 90 6.70 -3.16 -11.79
N ASP A 91 6.56 -4.37 -12.29
CA ASP A 91 6.05 -4.65 -13.64
C ASP A 91 4.55 -4.29 -13.69
N GLY A 92 4.23 -3.09 -14.19
CA GLY A 92 2.87 -2.54 -14.18
C GLY A 92 2.79 -1.08 -14.69
N GLU A 93 1.59 -0.50 -14.62
CA GLU A 93 1.39 0.92 -14.91
C GLU A 93 1.91 1.78 -13.76
N VAL A 94 2.81 2.71 -14.07
CA VAL A 94 3.37 3.65 -13.09
C VAL A 94 2.64 4.98 -13.20
N TYR A 95 2.13 5.47 -12.07
CA TYR A 95 1.53 6.80 -11.95
C TYR A 95 2.36 7.67 -11.02
N GLU A 96 3.00 8.71 -11.57
CA GLU A 96 3.76 9.67 -10.79
C GLU A 96 2.85 10.75 -10.21
N LEU A 97 2.67 10.72 -8.89
CA LEU A 97 1.88 11.71 -8.17
C LEU A 97 2.49 13.10 -8.31
N GLN A 98 1.70 14.02 -8.88
CA GLN A 98 2.07 15.43 -8.96
C GLN A 98 1.64 16.17 -7.69
N GLY A 99 2.37 17.26 -7.37
CA GLY A 99 1.95 18.18 -6.33
C GLY A 99 0.60 18.82 -6.66
N LEU A 100 -0.12 19.25 -5.61
CA LEU A 100 -1.34 20.04 -5.77
C LEU A 100 -1.01 21.38 -6.46
N SER A 101 -1.96 21.93 -7.22
CA SER A 101 -1.82 23.29 -7.74
C SER A 101 -1.74 24.30 -6.59
N LYS A 102 -1.31 25.53 -6.87
CA LYS A 102 -1.24 26.58 -5.85
C LYS A 102 -2.61 26.84 -5.21
N GLU A 103 -3.65 26.84 -6.04
CA GLU A 103 -5.04 27.07 -5.62
C GLU A 103 -5.49 25.96 -4.68
N TYR A 104 -5.31 24.69 -5.07
CA TYR A 104 -5.69 23.55 -4.22
C TYR A 104 -4.81 23.42 -2.97
N SER A 105 -3.52 23.76 -3.06
CA SER A 105 -2.62 23.79 -1.91
C SER A 105 -3.09 24.84 -0.89
N TRP A 106 -3.48 26.02 -1.37
CA TRP A 106 -4.01 27.08 -0.51
C TRP A 106 -5.35 26.69 0.11
N SER A 107 -6.27 26.12 -0.66
CA SER A 107 -7.55 25.62 -0.12
C SER A 107 -7.36 24.51 0.92
N LEU A 108 -6.43 23.57 0.69
CA LEU A 108 -6.11 22.53 1.67
C LEU A 108 -5.51 23.12 2.95
N PHE A 109 -4.65 24.14 2.80
CA PHE A 109 -4.06 24.86 3.93
C PHE A 109 -5.14 25.59 4.74
N GLU A 110 -6.01 26.36 4.09
CA GLU A 110 -7.10 27.08 4.75
C GLU A 110 -8.03 26.12 5.49
N GLN A 111 -8.40 25.00 4.84
CA GLN A 111 -9.19 23.96 5.49
C GLN A 111 -8.45 23.39 6.70
N SER A 112 -7.16 23.07 6.59
CA SER A 112 -6.42 22.46 7.69
C SER A 112 -6.16 23.43 8.86
N ALA A 113 -5.89 24.70 8.57
CA ALA A 113 -5.56 25.72 9.56
C ALA A 113 -6.78 26.37 10.21
N PHE A 114 -7.93 26.39 9.52
CA PHE A 114 -9.13 27.13 9.95
C PHE A 114 -10.42 26.29 9.97
N SER A 115 -10.35 24.96 9.77
CA SER A 115 -11.52 24.09 10.00
C SER A 115 -11.99 24.26 11.44
N SER A 116 -13.18 24.83 11.55
CA SER A 116 -13.71 25.38 12.79
C SER A 116 -14.40 24.30 13.62
N ASP A 117 -13.77 23.88 14.71
CA ASP A 117 -14.46 23.47 15.95
C ASP A 117 -14.36 24.55 17.05
N GLU A 118 -13.68 25.67 16.81
CA GLU A 118 -13.35 26.70 17.83
C GLU A 118 -13.67 28.13 17.36
N LEU A 119 -14.81 28.35 16.70
CA LEU A 119 -15.34 29.71 16.46
C LEU A 119 -16.82 29.78 16.84
N SER A 120 -17.12 29.42 18.09
CA SER A 120 -18.40 29.73 18.72
C SER A 120 -18.26 30.62 19.95
N ASN A 121 -17.36 31.61 19.94
CA ASN A 121 -17.50 32.79 20.82
C ASN A 121 -16.79 34.01 20.21
N PRO A 122 -17.51 35.12 19.90
CA PRO A 122 -16.87 36.37 19.60
C PRO A 122 -16.21 36.95 20.87
N PRO A 123 -15.08 37.68 20.75
CA PRO A 123 -14.46 38.34 21.89
C PRO A 123 -15.36 39.48 22.37
N THR A 124 -15.89 39.37 23.59
CA THR A 124 -16.55 40.47 24.28
C THR A 124 -15.51 41.52 24.67
N SER A 125 -15.77 42.77 24.27
CA SER A 125 -15.01 43.97 24.66
C SER A 125 -15.10 44.27 26.15
#